data_AF-A0A7S3P792-F1
#
_entry.id   AF-A0A7S3P792-F1
#
_cell.length_a   1.000
_cell.length_b   1.000
_cell.length_c   1.000
_cell.angle_alpha   90.00
_cell.angle_beta   90.00
_cell.angle_gamma   90.00
#
_symmetry.space_group_name_H-M   'P 1'
#
loop_
_entity.id
_entity.type
_entity.pdbx_description
1 polymer ?
#
loop_
_entity_poly.entity_id
_entity_poly.type
_entity_poly.pdbx_seq_one_letter_code
_entity_poly.pdbx_strand_id
1 'polypeptide(L)'
;EEGDFAAATRSFEIAYEYQRRLVEDHPGDSAMAEIAMGYTLANIGFLYHRQDGLVNAVRLFEESRDTLIRHLLTSDPKVIMVQQNIEYLVGKGVDIGAPCEEGCQLTPAARTCFMQFGWLRPPKE
;
A
#
# COMPACT_ATOMS: atom_id res chain seq x y z
N GLU A 1 13.22 11.29 -19.25
CA GLU A 1 13.77 9.93 -19.17
C GLU A 1 12.69 9.03 -18.56
N GLU A 2 12.01 8.25 -19.39
CA GLU A 2 11.23 7.12 -18.89
C GLU A 2 12.26 6.07 -18.44
N GLY A 3 12.64 6.15 -17.16
CA GLY A 3 13.48 5.13 -16.56
C GLY A 3 12.78 3.78 -16.68
N ASP A 4 13.56 2.71 -16.88
CA ASP A 4 13.05 1.34 -16.97
C ASP A 4 12.42 0.92 -15.63
N PHE A 5 11.16 1.30 -15.42
CA PHE A 5 10.41 1.01 -14.21
C PHE A 5 10.27 -0.50 -14.01
N ALA A 6 10.25 -1.28 -15.09
CA ALA A 6 10.22 -2.73 -15.00
C ALA A 6 11.53 -3.29 -14.44
N ALA A 7 12.69 -2.78 -14.87
CA ALA A 7 13.99 -3.15 -14.28
C ALA A 7 14.12 -2.70 -12.82
N ALA A 8 13.61 -1.52 -12.49
CA ALA A 8 13.57 -1.04 -11.10
C ALA A 8 12.70 -1.93 -10.22
N THR A 9 11.49 -2.29 -10.68
CA THR A 9 10.58 -3.20 -9.98
C THR A 9 11.25 -4.54 -9.72
N ARG A 10 11.84 -5.17 -10.75
CA ARG A 10 12.57 -6.44 -10.60
C ARG A 10 13.70 -6.35 -9.56
N SER A 11 14.46 -5.25 -9.56
CA SER A 11 15.56 -5.06 -8.62
C SER A 11 15.06 -4.97 -7.17
N PHE A 12 13.94 -4.29 -6.95
CA PHE A 12 13.33 -4.21 -5.63
C PHE A 12 12.66 -5.52 -5.21
N GLU A 13 12.03 -6.27 -6.11
CA GLU A 13 11.49 -7.61 -5.81
C GLU A 13 12.59 -8.58 -5.36
N ILE A 14 13.75 -8.54 -6.01
CA ILE A 14 14.92 -9.32 -5.61
C ILE A 14 15.41 -8.89 -4.22
N ALA A 15 15.50 -7.58 -3.96
CA ALA A 15 15.89 -7.07 -2.64
C ALA A 15 14.91 -7.51 -1.55
N TYR A 16 13.60 -7.47 -1.83
CA TYR A 16 12.55 -7.91 -0.92
C TYR A 16 12.69 -9.39 -0.57
N GLU A 17 12.96 -10.25 -1.56
CA GLU A 17 13.17 -11.68 -1.34
C GLU A 17 14.39 -11.96 -0.44
N TYR A 18 15.50 -11.24 -0.63
CA TYR A 18 16.67 -11.37 0.26
C TYR A 18 16.37 -10.95 1.69
N GLN A 19 15.65 -9.83 1.86
CA GLN A 19 15.27 -9.35 3.19
C GLN A 19 14.28 -10.31 3.85
N ARG A 20 13.32 -10.87 3.10
CA ARG A 20 12.37 -11.86 3.61
C ARG A 20 13.10 -13.10 4.12
N ARG A 21 14.03 -13.65 3.34
CA ARG A 21 14.85 -14.80 3.76
C ARG A 21 15.66 -14.50 5.00
N LEU A 22 16.24 -13.29 5.09
CA LEU A 22 16.99 -12.88 6.28
C LEU A 22 16.11 -12.89 7.54
N VAL A 23 14.87 -12.39 7.43
CA VAL A 23 13.89 -12.44 8.54
C VAL A 23 13.47 -13.86 8.89
N GLU A 24 13.27 -14.72 7.87
CA GLU A 24 12.93 -16.13 8.04
C GLU A 24 14.05 -16.93 8.71
N ASP A 25 15.31 -16.69 8.32
CA ASP A 25 16.49 -17.39 8.82
C ASP A 25 16.91 -16.92 10.23
N HIS A 26 16.61 -15.66 10.58
CA HIS A 26 17.01 -15.04 11.84
C HIS A 26 15.85 -14.34 12.55
N PRO A 27 14.83 -15.10 13.03
CA PRO A 27 13.67 -14.54 13.70
C PRO A 27 14.10 -13.86 15.01
N GLY A 28 13.74 -12.58 15.17
CA GLY A 28 14.00 -11.79 16.39
C GLY A 28 15.27 -10.95 16.38
N ASP A 29 16.20 -11.13 15.43
CA ASP A 29 17.38 -10.26 15.22
C ASP A 29 17.37 -9.61 13.83
N SER A 30 16.17 -9.40 13.29
CA SER A 30 15.97 -8.96 11.91
C SER A 30 15.18 -7.65 11.80
N ALA A 31 15.07 -6.87 12.88
CA ALA A 31 14.29 -5.63 12.89
C ALA A 31 14.72 -4.64 11.78
N MET A 32 16.02 -4.54 11.50
CA MET A 32 16.52 -3.70 10.40
C MET A 32 16.14 -4.25 9.02
N ALA A 33 16.06 -5.58 8.88
CA ALA A 33 15.61 -6.24 7.66
C ALA A 33 14.12 -6.03 7.45
N GLU A 34 13.29 -6.16 8.49
CA GLU A 34 11.84 -5.88 8.44
C GLU A 34 11.56 -4.41 8.09
N ILE A 35 12.31 -3.47 8.69
CA ILE A 35 12.23 -2.06 8.30
C ILE A 35 12.62 -1.87 6.82
N ALA A 36 13.68 -2.53 6.35
CA ALA A 36 14.10 -2.47 4.94
C ALA A 36 13.05 -3.08 3.99
N MET A 37 12.35 -4.14 4.40
CA MET A 37 11.21 -4.71 3.68
C MET A 37 10.10 -3.68 3.53
N GLY A 38 9.76 -2.99 4.63
CA GLY A 38 8.79 -1.90 4.61
C GLY A 38 9.12 -0.83 3.55
N TYR A 39 10.37 -0.37 3.48
CA TYR A 39 10.79 0.59 2.46
C TYR A 39 10.75 0.03 1.03
N THR A 40 11.17 -1.22 0.88
CA THR A 40 11.21 -1.88 -0.43
C THR A 40 9.79 -2.01 -0.99
N LEU A 41 8.82 -2.40 -0.16
CA LEU A 41 7.40 -2.44 -0.52
C LEU A 41 6.86 -1.07 -0.95
N ALA A 42 7.19 0.01 -0.22
CA ALA A 42 6.79 1.36 -0.61
C ALA A 42 7.36 1.77 -1.97
N ASN A 43 8.62 1.43 -2.25
CA ASN A 43 9.25 1.73 -3.54
C ASN A 43 8.59 0.94 -4.70
N ILE A 44 8.28 -0.33 -4.48
CA ILE A 44 7.55 -1.14 -5.47
C ILE A 44 6.14 -0.55 -5.67
N GLY A 45 5.44 -0.16 -4.61
CA GLY A 45 4.14 0.49 -4.67
C GLY A 45 4.17 1.80 -5.49
N PHE A 46 5.20 2.63 -5.29
CA PHE A 46 5.43 3.83 -6.09
C PHE A 46 5.64 3.50 -7.57
N LEU A 47 6.43 2.47 -7.88
CA LEU A 47 6.66 2.04 -9.26
C LEU A 47 5.39 1.49 -9.92
N TYR A 48 4.53 0.80 -9.19
CA TYR A 48 3.21 0.38 -9.69
C TYR A 48 2.30 1.57 -9.94
N HIS A 49 2.30 2.57 -9.04
CA HIS A 49 1.54 3.80 -9.26
C HIS A 49 1.95 4.50 -10.55
N ARG A 50 3.25 4.54 -10.85
CA ARG A 50 3.80 5.13 -12.10
C ARG A 50 3.47 4.34 -13.36
N GLN A 51 3.07 3.08 -13.22
CA GLN A 51 2.70 2.17 -14.30
C GLN A 51 1.17 1.92 -14.33
N ASP A 52 0.36 2.84 -13.78
CA ASP A 52 -1.11 2.75 -13.68
C ASP A 52 -1.67 1.54 -12.91
N GLY A 53 -0.82 0.81 -12.19
CA GLY A 53 -1.18 -0.32 -11.32
C GLY A 53 -1.70 0.14 -9.95
N LEU A 54 -2.70 1.02 -9.92
CA LEU A 54 -3.11 1.74 -8.71
C LEU A 54 -3.56 0.83 -7.56
N VAL A 55 -4.30 -0.25 -7.84
CA VAL A 55 -4.74 -1.22 -6.81
C VAL A 55 -3.53 -1.94 -6.18
N ASN A 56 -2.58 -2.38 -7.01
CA ASN A 56 -1.36 -3.02 -6.52
C ASN A 56 -0.51 -2.04 -5.71
N ALA A 57 -0.45 -0.77 -6.12
CA ALA A 57 0.26 0.27 -5.41
C ALA A 57 -0.30 0.48 -4.00
N VAL A 58 -1.63 0.60 -3.86
CA VAL A 58 -2.28 0.77 -2.54
C VAL A 58 -1.99 -0.42 -1.64
N ARG A 59 -2.19 -1.66 -2.11
CA ARG A 59 -1.92 -2.86 -1.32
C ARG A 59 -0.48 -2.91 -0.79
N LEU A 60 0.49 -2.56 -1.64
CA LEU A 60 1.91 -2.54 -1.25
C LEU A 60 2.23 -1.42 -0.27
N PHE A 61 1.57 -0.26 -0.38
CA PHE A 61 1.71 0.79 0.62
C PHE A 61 1.09 0.40 1.97
N GLU A 62 -0.05 -0.30 1.98
CA GLU A 62 -0.63 -0.82 3.22
C GLU A 62 0.29 -1.84 3.90
N GLU A 63 0.82 -2.81 3.15
CA GLU A 63 1.78 -3.79 3.66
C GLU A 63 3.07 -3.14 4.16
N SER A 64 3.55 -2.11 3.45
CA SER A 64 4.69 -1.27 3.86
C SER A 64 4.42 -0.58 5.19
N ARG A 65 3.28 0.12 5.33
CA ARG A 65 2.89 0.83 6.55
C ARG A 65 2.81 -0.14 7.72
N ASP A 66 2.09 -1.23 7.54
CA ASP A 66 1.84 -2.22 8.59
C ASP A 66 3.15 -2.89 9.04
N THR A 67 4.13 -3.00 8.13
CA THR A 67 5.49 -3.44 8.46
C THR A 67 6.28 -2.39 9.22
N LEU A 68 6.27 -1.13 8.80
CA LEU A 68 7.02 -0.06 9.44
C LEU A 68 6.51 0.24 10.85
N ILE A 69 5.20 0.24 11.09
CA ILE A 69 4.63 0.55 12.43
C ILE A 69 4.95 -0.51 13.49
N ARG A 70 5.43 -1.70 13.10
CA ARG A 70 5.92 -2.69 14.07
C ARG A 70 7.23 -2.25 14.73
N HIS A 71 8.00 -1.37 14.08
CA HIS A 71 9.32 -0.96 14.54
C HIS A 71 9.48 0.55 14.72
N LEU A 72 8.66 1.34 14.03
CA LEU A 72 8.70 2.80 14.05
C LEU A 72 7.43 3.37 14.68
N LEU A 73 7.52 4.59 15.21
CA LEU A 73 6.36 5.33 15.69
C LEU A 73 5.47 5.73 14.51
N THR A 74 4.15 5.83 14.74
CA THR A 74 3.21 6.30 13.72
C THR A 74 3.47 7.75 13.29
N SER A 75 4.13 8.53 14.13
CA SER A 75 4.60 9.89 13.84
C SER A 75 5.95 9.93 13.12
N ASP A 76 6.59 8.78 12.86
CA ASP A 76 7.81 8.74 12.07
C ASP A 76 7.52 9.29 10.66
N PRO A 77 8.32 10.23 10.15
CA PRO A 77 8.10 10.85 8.84
C PRO A 77 7.91 9.84 7.70
N LYS A 78 8.52 8.66 7.80
CA LYS A 78 8.44 7.63 6.76
C LYS A 78 7.11 6.90 6.80
N VAL A 79 6.57 6.63 7.99
CA VAL A 79 5.22 6.08 8.15
C VAL A 79 4.19 7.08 7.64
N ILE A 80 4.35 8.36 7.98
CA ILE A 80 3.47 9.44 7.50
C ILE A 80 3.49 9.51 5.96
N MET A 81 4.67 9.44 5.34
CA MET A 81 4.79 9.47 3.88
C MET A 81 4.05 8.31 3.20
N VAL A 82 4.18 7.08 3.72
CA VAL A 82 3.45 5.93 3.17
C VAL A 82 1.94 6.10 3.34
N GLN A 83 1.50 6.59 4.51
CA GLN A 83 0.09 6.86 4.78
C GLN A 83 -0.49 7.92 3.82
N GLN A 84 0.26 8.99 3.55
CA GLN A 84 -0.14 10.02 2.58
C GLN A 84 -0.29 9.47 1.15
N ASN A 85 0.57 8.53 0.75
CA ASN A 85 0.47 7.87 -0.56
C ASN A 85 -0.80 7.01 -0.65
N ILE A 86 -1.16 6.28 0.42
CA ILE A 86 -2.42 5.52 0.48
C ILE A 86 -3.60 6.47 0.32
N GLU A 87 -3.65 7.54 1.13
CA GLU A 87 -4.73 8.53 1.11
C GLU A 87 -4.88 9.20 -0.26
N TYR A 88 -3.76 9.54 -0.90
CA TYR A 88 -3.75 10.11 -2.25
C TYR A 88 -4.38 9.15 -3.27
N LEU A 89 -3.99 7.87 -3.26
CA LEU A 89 -4.46 6.89 -4.23
C LEU A 89 -5.92 6.49 -3.98
N VAL A 90 -6.31 6.28 -2.73
CA VAL A 90 -7.72 6.03 -2.39
C VAL A 90 -8.59 7.24 -2.76
N GLY A 91 -8.11 8.47 -2.52
CA GLY A 91 -8.78 9.70 -2.93
C GLY A 91 -8.91 9.87 -4.45
N LYS A 92 -8.09 9.16 -5.25
CA LYS A 92 -8.21 9.07 -6.72
C LYS A 92 -9.27 8.05 -7.17
N GLY A 93 -9.98 7.40 -6.26
CA GLY A 93 -11.03 6.44 -6.57
C GLY A 93 -10.52 5.00 -6.74
N VAL A 94 -9.35 4.67 -6.18
CA VAL A 94 -8.86 3.30 -6.14
C VAL A 94 -9.71 2.51 -5.14
N ASP A 95 -10.61 1.69 -5.66
CA ASP A 95 -11.40 0.76 -4.86
C ASP A 95 -10.55 -0.48 -4.54
N ILE A 96 -10.01 -0.53 -3.32
CA ILE A 96 -9.27 -1.69 -2.79
C ILE A 96 -10.22 -2.81 -2.32
N GLY A 97 -11.53 -2.66 -2.51
CA GLY A 97 -12.59 -3.51 -1.95
C GLY A 97 -13.53 -4.17 -2.94
N ALA A 98 -13.21 -4.25 -4.24
CA ALA A 98 -13.95 -5.11 -5.15
C ALA A 98 -13.29 -6.50 -5.21
N PRO A 99 -13.84 -7.55 -4.54
CA PRO A 99 -13.53 -8.91 -4.96
C PRO A 99 -13.88 -9.00 -6.44
N CYS A 100 -12.90 -9.33 -7.27
CA CYS A 100 -13.09 -9.52 -8.69
C CYS A 100 -14.15 -10.59 -8.93
N GLU A 101 -15.39 -10.22 -9.23
CA GLU A 101 -16.27 -10.94 -10.16
C GLU A 101 -17.16 -9.93 -10.90
N GLU A 102 -17.48 -10.27 -12.14
CA GLU A 102 -17.93 -9.40 -13.24
C GLU A 102 -19.11 -8.47 -12.89
N GLY A 103 -18.97 -7.18 -13.24
CA GLY A 103 -20.08 -6.22 -13.22
C GLY A 103 -20.02 -5.20 -12.07
N CYS A 104 -19.27 -4.13 -12.28
CA CYS A 104 -19.19 -3.01 -11.37
C CYS A 104 -20.53 -2.26 -11.25
N GLN A 105 -21.28 -2.51 -10.17
CA GLN A 105 -22.33 -1.65 -9.65
C GLN A 105 -22.18 -1.63 -8.12
N LEU A 106 -21.90 -0.46 -7.54
CA LEU A 106 -21.86 -0.28 -6.09
C LEU A 106 -23.16 -0.82 -5.48
N THR A 107 -23.04 -1.83 -4.62
CA THR A 107 -24.21 -2.43 -3.99
C THR A 107 -24.80 -1.49 -2.92
N PRO A 108 -26.12 -1.56 -2.67
CA PRO A 108 -26.77 -0.74 -1.65
C PRO A 108 -26.14 -0.85 -0.25
N ALA A 109 -25.50 -1.98 0.07
CA ALA A 109 -24.83 -2.19 1.35
C ALA A 109 -23.54 -1.35 1.51
N ALA A 110 -22.79 -1.13 0.43
CA ALA A 110 -21.63 -0.24 0.43
C ALA A 110 -22.05 1.22 0.73
N ARG A 111 -23.18 1.66 0.16
CA ARG A 111 -23.81 2.95 0.49
C ARG A 111 -24.20 3.08 1.96
N THR A 112 -24.71 2.01 2.58
CA THR A 112 -25.12 2.02 3.99
C THR A 112 -23.91 2.09 4.94
N CYS A 113 -22.80 1.43 4.60
CA CYS A 113 -21.59 1.44 5.43
C CYS A 113 -20.89 2.82 5.44
N PHE A 114 -20.87 3.52 4.30
CA PHE A 114 -20.35 4.89 4.21
C PHE A 114 -21.16 5.92 5.02
N MET A 115 -22.48 5.73 5.16
CA MET A 115 -23.31 6.60 6.02
C MET A 115 -23.10 6.33 7.51
N GLN A 116 -22.80 5.08 7.89
CA GLN A 116 -22.68 4.68 9.30
C GLN A 116 -21.36 5.10 9.96
N PHE A 117 -20.28 5.25 9.18
CA PHE A 117 -18.98 5.70 9.67
C PHE A 117 -18.64 7.17 9.34
N GLY A 118 -19.58 7.93 8.76
CA GLY A 118 -19.48 9.38 8.61
C GLY A 118 -18.67 9.90 7.42
N TRP A 119 -18.30 9.03 6.47
CA TRP A 119 -17.41 9.38 5.34
C TRP A 119 -18.16 9.87 4.09
N LEU A 120 -19.49 10.02 4.16
CA LEU A 120 -20.32 10.63 3.11
C LEU A 120 -21.33 11.59 3.75
N ARG A 121 -21.28 12.88 3.37
CA ARG A 121 -22.34 13.84 3.73
C ARG A 121 -23.58 13.56 2.87
N PRO A 122 -24.80 13.53 3.44
CA PRO A 122 -26.01 13.38 2.65
C PRO A 122 -26.16 14.57 1.68
N PRO A 123 -26.71 14.34 0.47
CA PRO A 123 -26.98 15.42 -0.47
C PRO A 123 -27.96 16.40 0.19
N LYS A 124 -27.66 17.70 0.12
CA LYS A 124 -28.61 18.74 0.49
C LYS A 124 -29.70 18.78 -0.57
N GLU A 125 -30.95 18.69 -0.13
CA GLU A 125 -32.15 18.93 -0.94
C GLU A 125 -32.13 20.34 -1.56
#